data_AF-A0A9N9N8N4-F1
#
_entry.id   AF-A0A9N9N8N4-F1
#
_cell.length_a   1.000
_cell.length_b   1.000
_cell.length_c   1.000
_cell.angle_alpha   90.00
_cell.angle_beta   90.00
_cell.angle_gamma   90.00
#
_symmetry.space_group_name_H-M   'P 1'
#
loop_
_entity.id
_entity.type
_entity.pdbx_description
1 polymer ?
#
loop_
_entity_poly.entity_id
_entity_poly.type
_entity_poly.pdbx_seq_one_letter_code
_entity_poly.pdbx_strand_id
1 'polypeptide(L)' 'QKREICKIKEKELNLSNVILTQKYNIEKLTVTNILNEKEHWLAILGDQGKIKKFCGPKWPQLKNILSL' A
#
# COMPACT_ATOMS: atom_id res chain seq x y z
N GLN A 1 0.67 2.80 -2.28
CA GLN A 1 1.62 1.77 -2.75
C GLN A 1 0.96 0.65 -3.57
N LYS A 2 0.43 -0.46 -3.03
CA LYS A 2 -0.10 -1.60 -3.83
C LYS A 2 -1.15 -1.20 -4.88
N ARG A 3 -2.13 -0.37 -4.49
CA ARG A 3 -3.17 0.16 -5.40
C ARG A 3 -2.62 1.09 -6.48
N GLU A 4 -1.60 1.89 -6.18
CA GLU A 4 -1.00 2.78 -7.19
C GLU A 4 -0.28 1.99 -8.26
N ILE A 5 0.38 0.90 -7.86
CA ILE A 5 0.97 -0.07 -8.79
C ILE A 5 -0.10 -0.65 -9.72
N CYS A 6 -1.25 -1.09 -9.17
CA CYS A 6 -2.37 -1.57 -9.99
C CYS A 6 -2.93 -0.50 -10.95
N LYS A 7 -3.13 0.74 -10.47
CA LYS A 7 -3.64 1.85 -11.30
C LYS A 7 -2.69 2.26 -12.42
N ILE A 8 -1.39 2.31 -12.13
CA ILE A 8 -0.38 2.68 -13.13
C ILE A 8 -0.30 1.57 -14.17
N LYS A 9 -0.35 0.30 -13.76
CA LYS A 9 -0.38 -0.83 -14.70
C LYS A 9 -1.66 -0.86 -15.56
N GLU A 10 -2.79 -0.42 -15.00
CA GLU A 10 -4.06 -0.31 -15.73
C GLU A 10 -4.05 0.86 -16.73
N LYS A 11 -3.47 2.01 -16.37
CA LYS A 11 -3.29 3.16 -17.28
C LYS A 11 -2.22 2.94 -18.33
N GLU A 12 -1.13 2.27 -17.96
CA GLU A 12 0.01 1.97 -18.82
C GLU A 12 0.15 0.45 -18.95
N LEU A 13 -0.70 -0.16 -19.79
CA LEU A 13 -0.68 -1.60 -20.08
C LEU A 13 0.72 -2.08 -20.54
N ASN A 14 1.47 -1.21 -21.20
CA ASN A 14 2.81 -1.49 -21.73
C ASN A 14 3.93 -1.34 -20.68
N LEU A 15 3.62 -0.89 -19.46
CA LEU A 15 4.64 -0.70 -18.44
C LEU A 15 5.21 -2.05 -18.00
N SER A 16 6.51 -2.25 -18.21
CA SER A 16 7.18 -3.49 -17.79
C SER A 16 7.16 -3.66 -16.27
N ASN A 17 6.98 -4.89 -15.81
CA ASN A 17 7.07 -5.22 -14.38
C ASN A 17 8.44 -4.85 -13.80
N VAL A 18 9.50 -4.83 -14.63
CA VAL A 18 10.86 -4.44 -14.22
C VAL A 18 10.93 -2.96 -13.83
N ILE A 19 10.19 -2.09 -14.52
CA ILE A 19 10.12 -0.67 -14.21
C ILE A 19 9.38 -0.46 -12.89
N LEU A 20 8.32 -1.24 -12.64
CA LEU A 20 7.61 -1.22 -11.37
C LEU A 20 8.48 -1.70 -10.21
N THR A 21 9.27 -2.76 -10.38
CA THR A 21 10.19 -3.24 -9.35
C THR A 21 11.24 -2.19 -8.99
N GLN A 22 11.79 -1.49 -9.98
CA GLN A 22 12.78 -0.43 -9.76
C GLN A 22 12.16 0.81 -9.10
N LYS A 23 10.99 1.24 -9.58
CA LYS A 23 10.30 2.44 -9.09
C LYS A 23 9.83 2.31 -7.65
N TYR A 24 9.36 1.13 -7.27
CA TYR A 24 8.81 0.88 -5.94
C TYR A 24 9.76 0.10 -5.02
N ASN A 25 10.97 -0.22 -5.49
CA ASN A 25 11.96 -1.05 -4.80
C ASN A 25 11.37 -2.33 -4.19
N ILE A 26 10.58 -3.03 -5.01
CA ILE A 26 9.89 -4.27 -4.64
C ILE A 26 10.32 -5.38 -5.56
N GLU A 27 10.36 -6.60 -5.05
CA GLU A 27 10.73 -7.76 -5.85
C GLU A 27 9.68 -8.04 -6.94
N LYS A 28 10.17 -8.64 -8.03
CA LYS A 28 9.33 -9.02 -9.17
C LYS A 28 8.18 -9.94 -8.77
N LEU A 29 8.43 -10.88 -7.85
CA LEU A 29 7.41 -11.79 -7.35
C LEU A 29 6.30 -11.05 -6.60
N THR A 30 6.68 -10.07 -5.78
CA THR A 30 5.73 -9.21 -5.06
C THR A 30 4.90 -8.36 -6.02
N VAL A 31 5.50 -7.81 -7.08
CA VAL A 31 4.76 -7.10 -8.14
C VAL A 31 3.73 -8.01 -8.80
N THR A 32 4.12 -9.23 -9.17
CA THR A 32 3.20 -10.19 -9.79
C THR A 32 2.05 -10.55 -8.85
N ASN A 33 2.34 -10.83 -7.58
CA ASN A 33 1.30 -11.13 -6.58
C ASN A 33 0.33 -9.96 -6.40
N ILE A 34 0.84 -8.72 -6.31
CA ILE A 34 0.00 -7.52 -6.22
C ILE A 34 -0.90 -7.37 -7.46
N LEU A 35 -0.35 -7.62 -8.66
CA LEU A 35 -1.12 -7.55 -9.90
C LEU A 35 -2.13 -8.70 -10.04
N ASN A 36 -1.85 -9.86 -9.48
CA ASN A 36 -2.77 -11.00 -9.45
C ASN A 36 -3.99 -10.68 -8.57
N GLU A 37 -3.77 -10.00 -7.45
CA GLU A 37 -4.82 -9.52 -6.54
C GLU A 37 -5.35 -8.12 -6.92
N LYS A 38 -5.16 -7.66 -8.16
CA LYS A 38 -5.52 -6.28 -8.56
C LYS A 38 -6.98 -5.92 -8.26
N GLU A 39 -7.91 -6.85 -8.50
CA GLU A 39 -9.34 -6.60 -8.28
C GLU A 39 -9.63 -6.39 -6.79
N HIS A 40 -8.97 -7.16 -5.92
CA HIS A 40 -9.05 -6.98 -4.47
C HIS A 40 -8.52 -5.61 -4.04
N TRP A 41 -7.34 -5.21 -4.53
CA TRP A 41 -6.74 -3.91 -4.19
C TRP A 41 -7.53 -2.72 -4.75
N LEU A 42 -8.22 -2.89 -5.88
CA LEU A 42 -9.10 -1.89 -6.46
C LEU A 42 -10.46 -1.82 -5.74
N ALA A 43 -11.00 -2.96 -5.32
CA ALA A 43 -12.30 -3.08 -4.64
C ALA A 43 -12.28 -2.59 -3.18
N ILE A 44 -11.14 -2.67 -2.46
CA ILE A 44 -10.98 -2.09 -1.11
C ILE A 44 -11.35 -0.59 -1.06
N LEU A 45 -11.37 0.11 -2.20
CA LEU A 45 -11.84 1.50 -2.29
C LEU A 45 -13.31 1.70 -1.89
N GLY A 46 -14.18 0.70 -2.09
CA GLY A 46 -15.59 0.80 -1.70
C GLY A 46 -15.78 1.03 -0.19
N ASP A 47 -14.79 0.64 0.62
CA ASP A 47 -14.79 0.77 2.08
C ASP A 47 -13.85 1.88 2.60
N GLN A 48 -13.29 2.74 1.72
CA GLN A 48 -12.54 3.93 2.16
C GLN A 48 -13.41 4.98 2.86
N GLY A 49 -14.72 4.76 2.99
CA GLY A 49 -15.57 5.49 3.94
C GLY A 49 -15.24 5.20 5.42
N LYS A 50 -14.45 4.16 5.71
CA LYS A 50 -13.99 3.82 7.06
C LYS A 50 -12.47 3.66 7.14
N ILE A 51 -11.69 4.60 6.60
CA ILE A 51 -10.34 4.78 7.13
C ILE A 51 -10.52 5.29 8.55
N LYS A 52 -10.51 4.36 9.51
CA LYS A 52 -10.44 4.63 10.94
C LYS A 52 -9.21 5.53 11.09
N LYS A 53 -9.46 6.83 11.34
CA LYS A 53 -8.41 7.82 11.58
C LYS A 53 -7.42 7.18 12.53
N PHE A 54 -6.13 7.28 12.20
CA PHE A 54 -5.06 6.78 13.05
C PHE A 54 -5.24 7.44 14.43
N CYS A 55 -5.90 6.74 15.35
CA CYS A 55 -5.94 7.14 16.74
C CYS A 55 -4.49 7.00 17.18
N GLY A 56 -3.89 8.13 17.62
CA GLY A 56 -2.53 8.14 18.13
C GLY A 56 -2.31 7.05 19.18
N PRO A 57 -1.05 6.80 19.58
CA PRO A 57 -0.72 5.71 20.49
C PRO A 57 -1.70 5.69 21.66
N LYS A 58 -2.29 4.52 21.91
CA LYS A 58 -3.38 4.29 22.89
C LYS A 58 -3.02 4.77 24.31
N TRP A 59 -1.75 5.11 24.54
CA TRP A 59 -1.17 5.56 25.79
C TRP A 59 -0.13 6.67 25.56
N PRO A 60 -0.54 7.94 25.37
CA PRO A 60 0.41 9.06 25.27
C PRO A 60 1.20 9.26 26.58
N GLN A 61 0.68 8.79 27.71
CA GLN A 61 1.24 8.97 29.05
C GLN A 61 2.51 8.12 29.31
N LEU A 62 2.71 7.02 28.57
CA LEU A 62 3.88 6.15 28.78
C LEU A 62 5.20 6.78 28.31
N LYS A 63 5.14 7.76 27.42
CA LYS A 63 6.35 8.48 26.96
C LYS A 63 7.04 9.26 28.06
N ASN A 64 6.33 9.65 29.13
CA ASN A 64 6.91 10.41 30.23
C ASN A 64 7.56 9.54 31.32
N ILE A 65 7.35 8.21 31.32
CA ILE A 65 7.86 7.33 32.38
C ILE A 65 9.28 6.83 32.04
N LEU A 66 9.67 6.82 30.77
CA LEU A 66 11.01 6.43 30.30
C LEU A 66 12.04 7.57 30.34
N SER A 67 11.66 8.75 30.85
CA SER A 67 12.52 9.93 30.93
C SER A 67 13.07 10.18 32.35
N LEU A 68 13.13 9.15 33.20
CA LEU A 68 13.63 9.20 34.58
C LEU A 68 14.83 8.26 34.76
#